data_AF-A0A1H3QTF2-F1
#
_entry.id   AF-A0A1H3QTF2-F1
#
_cell.length_a   1.000
_cell.length_b   1.000
_cell.length_c   1.000
_cell.angle_alpha   90.00
_cell.angle_beta   90.00
_cell.angle_gamma   90.00
#
_symmetry.space_group_name_H-M   'P 1'
#
loop_
_entity.id
_entity.type
_entity.pdbx_description
1 polymer ?
#
loop_
_entity_poly.entity_id
_entity_poly.type
_entity_poly.pdbx_seq_one_letter_code
_entity_poly.pdbx_strand_id
1 'polypeptide(L)'
;MSTRYQLTAQEIADLESAHRHTSDKRYADRLKTVYRLGRGWSVTQVAEALMIDRETVRNHYKRDRKGACLRYRSSRLAVASLF
;
A
#
# COMPACT_ATOMS: atom_id res chain seq x y z
N MET A 1 6.63 -20.81 5.00
CA MET A 1 5.88 -20.48 3.77
C MET A 1 6.04 -18.98 3.50
N SER A 2 7.14 -18.60 2.83
CA SER A 2 7.48 -17.20 2.58
C SER A 2 6.75 -16.71 1.33
N THR A 3 5.54 -16.18 1.50
CA THR A 3 4.85 -15.46 0.42
C THR A 3 5.69 -14.23 0.09
N ARG A 4 6.52 -14.28 -0.96
CA ARG A 4 7.35 -13.14 -1.36
C ARG A 4 6.45 -12.01 -1.86
N TYR A 5 6.32 -10.99 -1.04
CA TYR A 5 5.68 -9.73 -1.37
C TYR A 5 6.61 -8.94 -2.29
N GLN A 6 6.64 -9.25 -3.59
CA GLN A 6 7.45 -8.51 -4.56
C GLN A 6 6.62 -7.40 -5.19
N LEU A 7 7.07 -6.15 -4.99
CA LEU A 7 6.59 -4.98 -5.72
C LEU A 7 7.70 -4.48 -6.64
N THR A 8 7.31 -4.00 -7.81
CA THR A 8 8.22 -3.31 -8.74
C THR A 8 8.58 -1.93 -8.20
N ALA A 9 9.71 -1.37 -8.65
CA ALA A 9 10.11 -0.02 -8.27
C ALA A 9 9.04 1.04 -8.64
N GLN A 10 8.33 0.83 -9.75
CA GLN A 10 7.23 1.69 -10.19
C GLN A 10 6.04 1.65 -9.22
N GLU A 11 5.64 0.47 -8.77
CA GLU A 11 4.56 0.33 -7.78
C GLU A 11 4.93 0.96 -6.43
N ILE A 12 6.21 0.85 -6.03
CA ILE A 12 6.72 1.51 -4.82
C ILE A 12 6.62 3.04 -4.97
N ALA A 13 7.04 3.60 -6.11
CA ALA A 13 6.96 5.04 -6.37
C ALA A 13 5.50 5.54 -6.40
N ASP A 14 4.58 4.79 -7.00
CA ASP A 14 3.16 5.13 -7.02
C ASP A 14 2.54 5.07 -5.60
N LEU A 15 2.94 4.12 -4.76
CA LEU A 15 2.51 4.05 -3.36
C LEU A 15 3.01 5.24 -2.54
N GLU A 16 4.26 5.65 -2.72
CA GLU A 16 4.82 6.84 -2.06
C GLU A 16 4.09 8.12 -2.48
N SER A 17 3.82 8.28 -3.77
CA SER A 17 3.05 9.41 -4.29
C SER A 17 1.62 9.42 -3.74
N ALA A 18 0.93 8.27 -3.77
CA ALA A 18 -0.41 8.12 -3.22
C ALA A 18 -0.46 8.43 -1.71
N HIS A 19 0.59 8.07 -0.97
CA HIS A 19 0.69 8.36 0.46
C HIS A 19 0.84 9.87 0.73
N ARG A 20 1.66 10.58 -0.08
CA ARG A 20 1.82 12.04 0.08
C ARG A 20 0.53 12.82 -0.20
N HIS A 21 -0.30 12.34 -1.12
CA HIS A 21 -1.52 13.02 -1.54
C HIS A 21 -2.76 12.59 -0.73
N THR A 22 -2.65 11.61 0.17
CA THR A 22 -3.79 11.16 0.96
C THR A 22 -3.84 11.82 2.33
N SER A 23 -4.98 12.43 2.64
CA SER A 23 -5.27 12.96 3.99
C SER A 23 -5.96 11.93 4.89
N ASP A 24 -6.40 10.81 4.33
CA ASP A 24 -7.05 9.73 5.09
C ASP A 24 -5.97 8.89 5.81
N LYS A 25 -5.90 9.07 7.13
CA LYS A 25 -4.97 8.35 8.01
C LYS A 25 -5.08 6.82 7.86
N ARG A 26 -6.30 6.29 7.71
CA ARG A 26 -6.52 4.83 7.56
C ARG A 26 -6.02 4.35 6.20
N TYR A 27 -6.13 5.17 5.16
CA TYR A 27 -5.60 4.84 3.85
C TYR A 27 -4.07 4.96 3.81
N ALA A 28 -3.51 5.97 4.47
CA ALA A 28 -2.06 6.11 4.65
C ALA A 28 -1.43 4.89 5.33
N ASP A 29 -2.01 4.39 6.42
CA ASP A 29 -1.45 3.22 7.12
C ASP A 29 -1.57 1.93 6.30
N ARG A 30 -2.61 1.79 5.49
CA ARG A 30 -2.71 0.73 4.48
C ARG A 30 -1.59 0.80 3.45
N LEU A 31 -1.32 1.98 2.88
CA LEU A 31 -0.24 2.18 1.92
C LEU A 31 1.12 1.85 2.53
N LYS A 32 1.39 2.31 3.76
CA LYS A 32 2.62 1.98 4.50
C LYS A 32 2.78 0.48 4.73
N THR A 33 1.67 -0.22 4.99
CA THR A 33 1.66 -1.68 5.16
C THR A 33 2.13 -2.37 3.87
N VAL A 34 1.51 -2.03 2.74
CA VAL A 34 1.84 -2.62 1.42
C VAL A 34 3.27 -2.28 1.01
N TYR A 35 3.70 -1.03 1.22
CA TYR A 35 5.07 -0.58 0.96
C TYR A 35 6.12 -1.41 1.73
N ARG A 36 5.96 -1.57 3.05
CA ARG A 36 6.92 -2.29 3.88
C ARG A 36 6.96 -3.77 3.53
N LEU A 37 5.80 -4.39 3.30
CA LEU A 37 5.72 -5.77 2.83
C LEU A 37 6.45 -5.93 1.49
N GLY A 38 6.22 -5.03 0.54
CA GLY A 38 6.89 -5.01 -0.76
C GLY A 38 8.41 -4.85 -0.71
N ARG A 39 8.94 -4.23 0.35
CA ARG A 39 10.38 -4.14 0.64
C ARG A 39 10.96 -5.37 1.35
N GLY A 40 10.16 -6.42 1.52
CA GLY A 40 10.58 -7.67 2.14
C GLY A 40 10.44 -7.72 3.66
N TRP A 41 9.73 -6.78 4.28
CA TRP A 41 9.46 -6.85 5.72
C TRP A 41 8.50 -7.99 6.03
N SER A 42 8.68 -8.62 7.18
CA SER A 42 7.73 -9.62 7.67
C SER A 42 6.46 -8.96 8.20
N VAL A 43 5.35 -9.70 8.16
CA VAL A 43 4.05 -9.25 8.71
C VAL A 43 4.18 -8.82 10.17
N THR A 44 5.01 -9.52 10.96
CA THR A 44 5.26 -9.18 12.38
C THR A 44 5.98 -7.84 12.52
N GLN A 45 7.04 -7.61 11.73
CA GLN A 45 7.77 -6.33 11.76
C GLN A 45 6.89 -5.15 11.32
N VAL A 46 5.99 -5.38 10.35
CA VAL A 46 5.04 -4.36 9.91
C VAL A 46 3.98 -4.09 10.98
N ALA A 47 3.46 -5.13 11.62
CA ALA A 47 2.51 -5.02 12.73
C ALA A 47 3.09 -4.23 13.91
N GLU A 48 4.33 -4.54 14.31
CA GLU A 48 5.04 -3.81 15.36
C GLU A 48 5.29 -2.34 14.98
N ALA A 49 5.79 -2.09 13.77
CA ALA A 49 6.14 -0.74 13.34
C ALA A 49 4.94 0.19 13.11
N LEU A 50 3.77 -0.36 12.78
CA LEU A 50 2.53 0.39 12.61
C LEU A 50 1.62 0.30 13.85
N MET A 51 2.02 -0.45 14.88
CA MET A 51 1.23 -0.72 16.08
C MET A 51 -0.18 -1.24 15.76
N ILE A 52 -0.28 -2.15 14.78
CA ILE A 52 -1.55 -2.77 14.34
C ILE A 52 -1.48 -4.28 14.46
N ASP A 53 -2.65 -4.91 14.55
CA ASP A 53 -2.72 -6.36 14.67
C ASP A 53 -2.24 -7.09 13.39
N ARG A 54 -1.61 -8.26 13.57
CA ARG A 54 -1.07 -9.08 12.47
C ARG A 54 -2.14 -9.55 11.49
N GLU A 55 -3.36 -9.79 11.96
CA GLU A 55 -4.51 -10.14 11.13
C GLU A 55 -4.95 -8.94 10.28
N THR A 56 -4.89 -7.74 10.86
CA THR A 56 -5.17 -6.48 10.15
C THR A 56 -4.18 -6.25 9.00
N VAL A 57 -2.89 -6.50 9.22
CA VAL A 57 -1.85 -6.46 8.17
C VAL A 57 -2.17 -7.43 7.02
N ARG A 58 -2.55 -8.68 7.35
CA ARG A 58 -2.94 -9.68 6.33
C ARG A 58 -4.19 -9.25 5.56
N ASN A 59 -5.18 -8.69 6.24
CA ASN A 59 -6.43 -8.23 5.63
C ASN A 59 -6.21 -7.02 4.72
N HIS A 60 -5.33 -6.08 5.11
CA HIS A 60 -4.91 -4.97 4.26
C HIS A 60 -4.24 -5.47 2.98
N TYR A 61 -3.28 -6.41 3.10
CA TYR A 61 -2.63 -6.98 1.92
C TYR A 61 -3.62 -7.71 0.99
N LYS A 62 -4.51 -8.55 1.54
CA LYS A 62 -5.53 -9.26 0.75
C LYS A 62 -6.45 -8.30 -0.01
N ARG A 63 -6.85 -7.20 0.62
CA ARG A 63 -7.77 -6.21 0.05
C ARG A 63 -7.09 -5.31 -0.98
N ASP A 64 -5.88 -4.86 -0.69
CA ASP A 64 -5.20 -3.84 -1.50
C ASP A 64 -4.30 -4.39 -2.61
N ARG A 65 -3.97 -5.69 -2.60
CA ARG A 65 -3.31 -6.36 -3.74
C ARG A 65 -4.09 -6.20 -5.06
N LYS A 66 -5.43 -6.09 -5.00
CA LYS A 66 -6.30 -5.82 -6.17
C LYS A 66 -6.72 -4.34 -6.30
N GLY A 67 -6.69 -3.57 -5.21
CA GLY A 67 -7.40 -2.28 -5.13
C GLY A 67 -6.53 -1.02 -5.08
N ALA A 68 -5.34 -1.08 -4.47
CA ALA A 68 -4.56 0.14 -4.20
C ALA A 68 -3.95 0.77 -5.46
N CYS A 69 -3.44 -0.06 -6.39
CA CYS A 69 -2.94 0.42 -7.68
C CYS A 69 -4.10 0.93 -8.56
N LEU A 70 -5.24 0.22 -8.55
CA LEU A 70 -6.39 0.58 -9.39
C LEU A 70 -6.98 1.93 -8.99
N ARG A 71 -7.10 2.22 -7.69
CA ARG A 71 -7.73 3.46 -7.22
C ARG A 71 -6.87 4.69 -7.52
N TYR A 72 -5.55 4.62 -7.35
CA TYR A 72 -4.67 5.74 -7.71
C TYR A 72 -4.54 5.91 -9.23
N ARG A 73 -4.44 4.81 -10.00
CA ARG A 73 -4.32 4.87 -11.47
C ARG A 73 -5.62 5.33 -12.15
N SER A 74 -6.79 4.98 -11.60
CA SER A 74 -8.08 5.54 -12.01
C SER A 74 -8.23 7.02 -11.62
N SER A 75 -7.69 7.46 -10.48
CA SER A 75 -7.67 8.88 -10.13
C SER A 75 -6.74 9.70 -11.03
N ARG A 76 -5.58 9.16 -11.46
CA ARG A 76 -4.64 9.84 -12.37
C ARG A 76 -5.21 10.01 -13.78
N LEU A 77 -5.97 9.04 -14.29
CA LEU A 77 -6.71 9.19 -15.55
C LEU A 77 -7.88 10.19 -15.44
N ALA A 78 -8.48 10.34 -14.25
CA ALA A 78 -9.54 11.33 -14.03
C ALA A 78 -9.01 12.77 -13.88
N VAL A 79 -7.81 12.98 -13.31
CA VAL A 79 -7.22 14.34 -13.22
C VAL A 79 -6.39 14.74 -14.44
N ALA A 80 -5.86 13.80 -15.23
CA ALA A 80 -5.17 14.10 -16.48
C ALA A 80 -6.11 14.43 -17.65
N SER A 81 -7.43 14.31 -17.48
CA SER A 81 -8.44 14.77 -18.43
C SER A 81 -9.04 16.14 -18.07
N LEU A 82 -8.44 16.85 -17.11
CA LEU A 82 -8.87 18.19 -16.67
C LEU A 82 -7.77 19.27 -16.81
N PHE A 83 -6.73 19.00 -17.59
CA PHE A 83 -5.78 20.00 -18.09
C PHE A 83 -5.52 19.78 -19.57
#